data_AF-T0R4F6-F1
#
_entry.id   AF-T0R4F6-F1
#
_cell.length_a   1.000
_cell.length_b   1.000
_cell.length_c   1.000
_cell.angle_alpha   90.00
_cell.angle_beta   90.00
_cell.angle_gamma   90.00
#
_symmetry.space_group_name_H-M   'P 1'
#
loop_
_entity.id
_entity.type
_entity.pdbx_description
1 polymer ?
#
loop_
_entity_poly.entity_id
_entity_poly.type
_entity_poly.pdbx_seq_one_letter_code
_entity_poly.pdbx_strand_id
1 'polypeptide(L)'
;MKKIFLTSLVGLATLLPLAAQAEAIKGDTGKFCPGAQVVKNLDGSYVERVFIAAEGIRNDGFIHVYADGVKVQRIGIPGYDPDYTFRIRRNVQELKLTFEGTCARVLDYKIFTPAQAPKGPRYSRDRAMETSWGAEVLNLIDGIDDSLVRDDLTVDPLYTNVLRPLKKIAMYERASENERNTRSLIKTLRALKMAEIIRDNRTYMFNKLENSEHEYLVADLLSILEDVLEHTDVKQNRIGETIKFLEEELAE
;
A
#
# COMPACT_ATOMS: atom_id res chain seq x y z
N MET A 1 57.59 38.32 -30.15
CA MET A 1 57.94 36.88 -30.23
C MET A 1 57.50 36.20 -28.93
N LYS A 2 56.95 34.98 -29.06
CA LYS A 2 56.47 34.03 -28.02
C LYS A 2 55.05 34.33 -27.48
N LYS A 3 54.00 33.59 -27.89
CA LYS A 3 53.60 32.20 -27.51
C LYS A 3 53.10 32.17 -26.06
N ILE A 4 51.97 31.60 -25.63
CA ILE A 4 51.08 30.52 -26.12
C ILE A 4 49.78 30.54 -25.27
N PHE A 5 48.70 30.01 -25.85
CA PHE A 5 47.45 29.49 -25.26
C PHE A 5 47.49 29.02 -23.79
N LEU A 6 46.41 29.26 -23.04
CA LEU A 6 45.93 28.34 -21.99
C LEU A 6 44.40 28.54 -21.83
N THR A 7 43.61 27.72 -22.53
CA THR A 7 42.80 26.60 -21.98
C THR A 7 41.57 27.00 -21.16
N SER A 8 40.44 26.92 -21.85
CA SER A 8 39.12 26.43 -21.41
C SER A 8 39.06 25.95 -19.95
N LEU A 9 38.44 26.77 -19.09
CA LEU A 9 37.89 26.30 -17.83
C LEU A 9 36.48 25.78 -18.13
N VAL A 10 36.42 24.50 -18.53
CA VAL A 10 35.19 23.71 -18.45
C VAL A 10 34.88 23.61 -16.96
N GLY A 11 33.92 24.41 -16.51
CA GLY A 11 33.32 24.27 -15.19
C GLY A 11 32.71 22.89 -15.09
N LEU A 12 33.44 21.98 -14.46
CA LEU A 12 32.94 20.69 -14.02
C LEU A 12 31.91 20.98 -12.93
N ALA A 13 30.66 21.21 -13.34
CA ALA A 13 29.53 21.16 -12.42
C ALA A 13 29.46 19.72 -11.90
N THR A 14 30.01 19.51 -10.71
CA THR A 14 29.84 18.28 -9.95
C THR A 14 28.36 18.11 -9.68
N LEU A 15 27.70 17.32 -10.52
CA LEU A 15 26.45 16.65 -10.18
C LEU A 15 26.75 15.74 -8.99
N LEU A 16 26.65 16.28 -7.78
CA LEU A 16 26.51 15.45 -6.59
C LEU A 16 25.20 14.69 -6.76
N PRO A 17 25.21 13.35 -6.83
CA PRO A 17 23.97 12.61 -6.69
C PRO A 17 23.45 12.89 -5.28
N LEU A 18 22.31 13.57 -5.18
CA LEU A 18 21.46 13.55 -4.00
C LEU A 18 21.03 12.10 -3.81
N ALA A 19 21.88 11.30 -3.18
CA ALA A 19 21.48 10.05 -2.58
C ALA A 19 20.54 10.46 -1.43
N ALA A 20 19.24 10.47 -1.69
CA ALA A 20 18.22 10.52 -0.66
C ALA A 20 18.42 9.27 0.21
N GLN A 21 19.21 9.41 1.27
CA GLN A 21 19.36 8.38 2.29
C GLN A 21 18.01 8.25 2.98
N ALA A 22 17.50 7.03 3.10
CA ALA A 22 16.29 6.75 3.85
C ALA A 22 16.46 7.30 5.27
N GLU A 23 15.76 8.39 5.59
CA GLU A 23 15.87 9.04 6.88
C GLU A 23 14.96 8.31 7.87
N ALA A 24 15.54 7.78 8.94
CA ALA A 24 14.76 7.18 10.02
C ALA A 24 14.30 8.30 10.96
N ILE A 25 12.99 8.53 11.02
CA ILE A 25 12.41 9.49 11.97
C ILE A 25 12.56 8.91 13.37
N LYS A 26 13.22 9.65 14.26
CA LYS A 26 13.36 9.25 15.67
C LYS A 26 12.10 9.59 16.45
N GLY A 27 11.63 8.62 17.23
CA GLY A 27 10.61 8.84 18.25
C GLY A 27 11.21 9.00 19.64
N ASP A 28 10.35 9.20 20.63
CA ASP A 28 10.78 9.51 21.99
C ASP A 28 11.25 8.27 22.73
N THR A 29 12.40 8.40 23.40
CA THR A 29 12.99 7.38 24.26
C THR A 29 12.88 7.79 25.73
N GLY A 30 13.00 6.84 26.64
CA GLY A 30 12.92 7.10 28.07
C GLY A 30 12.04 6.11 28.83
N LYS A 31 11.74 6.44 30.08
CA LYS A 31 10.89 5.62 30.96
C LYS A 31 9.45 6.08 30.84
N PHE A 32 8.56 5.14 30.51
CA PHE A 32 7.13 5.36 30.40
C PHE A 32 6.39 4.36 31.29
N CYS A 33 5.40 4.83 32.03
CA CYS A 33 4.62 4.03 32.98
C CYS A 33 3.19 3.82 32.48
N PRO A 34 2.43 2.87 33.08
CA PRO A 34 1.07 2.59 32.64
C PRO A 34 0.21 3.86 32.55
N GLY A 35 -0.53 4.02 31.45
CA GLY A 35 -1.32 5.22 31.16
C GLY A 35 -0.56 6.36 30.47
N ALA A 36 0.78 6.30 30.38
CA ALA A 36 1.55 7.23 29.57
C ALA A 36 1.22 7.06 28.08
N GLN A 37 1.34 8.16 27.34
CA GLN A 37 1.19 8.20 25.89
C GLN A 37 2.39 8.90 25.27
N VAL A 38 2.94 8.31 24.22
CA VAL A 38 3.97 8.93 23.38
C VAL A 38 3.35 9.11 22.00
N VAL A 39 3.34 10.34 21.51
CA VAL A 39 2.69 10.70 20.24
C VAL A 39 3.73 11.28 19.30
N LYS A 40 3.79 10.74 18.09
CA LYS A 40 4.65 11.22 17.01
C LYS A 40 3.79 11.61 15.81
N ASN A 41 3.79 12.90 15.51
CA ASN A 41 3.21 13.42 14.27
C ASN A 41 4.15 13.13 13.11
N LEU A 42 3.56 12.67 12.01
CA LEU A 42 4.25 12.25 10.80
C LEU A 42 3.75 12.99 9.56
N ASP A 43 2.77 13.89 9.71
CA ASP A 43 2.26 14.77 8.66
C ASP A 43 1.87 14.03 7.36
N GLY A 44 1.33 12.82 7.50
CA GLY A 44 0.91 11.97 6.38
C GLY A 44 2.04 11.19 5.70
N SER A 45 3.23 11.14 6.30
CA SER A 45 4.37 10.42 5.75
C SER A 45 4.11 8.92 5.61
N TYR A 46 4.63 8.32 4.54
CA TYR A 46 4.57 6.88 4.33
C TYR A 46 5.49 6.16 5.32
N VAL A 47 4.91 5.39 6.24
CA VAL A 47 5.65 4.58 7.21
C VAL A 47 5.79 3.18 6.66
N GLU A 48 7.01 2.74 6.35
CA GLU A 48 7.26 1.35 5.95
C GLU A 48 7.30 0.42 7.16
N ARG A 49 8.12 0.80 8.16
CA ARG A 49 8.45 -0.06 9.29
C ARG A 49 8.71 0.78 10.53
N VAL A 50 8.34 0.24 11.68
CA VAL A 50 8.68 0.78 12.99
C VAL A 50 9.64 -0.18 13.69
N PHE A 51 10.59 0.38 14.41
CA PHE A 51 11.50 -0.31 15.30
C PHE A 51 11.43 0.31 16.69
N ILE A 52 11.28 -0.52 17.70
CA ILE A 52 11.26 -0.13 19.11
C ILE A 52 12.14 -1.13 19.85
N ALA A 53 13.19 -0.64 20.51
CA ALA A 53 13.94 -1.40 21.52
C ALA A 53 13.42 -0.96 22.89
N ALA A 54 12.92 -1.91 23.69
CA ALA A 54 12.35 -1.57 24.99
C ALA A 54 12.45 -2.73 25.99
N GLU A 55 12.66 -2.39 27.26
CA GLU A 55 12.76 -3.33 28.37
C GLU A 55 11.75 -3.02 29.50
N GLY A 56 11.27 -4.05 30.16
CA GLY A 56 10.39 -3.96 31.33
C GLY A 56 11.20 -3.68 32.60
N ILE A 57 10.75 -2.78 33.46
CA ILE A 57 11.54 -2.38 34.65
C ILE A 57 11.36 -3.33 35.85
N ARG A 58 10.29 -4.15 35.89
CA ARG A 58 10.00 -5.05 37.03
C ARG A 58 9.37 -6.37 36.62
N ASN A 59 8.28 -6.29 35.85
CA ASN A 59 7.48 -7.41 35.37
C ASN A 59 7.28 -7.23 33.86
N ASP A 60 6.67 -8.22 33.21
CA ASP A 60 6.28 -8.09 31.81
C ASP A 60 5.21 -7.00 31.64
N GLY A 61 5.41 -6.12 30.67
CA GLY A 61 4.49 -5.04 30.32
C GLY A 61 4.05 -5.11 28.86
N PHE A 62 3.24 -4.15 28.44
CA PHE A 62 2.83 -4.05 27.04
C PHE A 62 2.97 -2.61 26.51
N ILE A 63 3.48 -2.47 25.29
CA ILE A 63 3.28 -1.27 24.47
C ILE A 63 2.22 -1.60 23.42
N HIS A 64 1.16 -0.79 23.35
CA HIS A 64 0.24 -0.81 22.21
C HIS A 64 0.59 0.36 21.30
N VAL A 65 0.74 0.05 20.02
CA VAL A 65 1.04 1.03 18.98
C VAL A 65 -0.22 1.26 18.15
N TYR A 66 -0.58 2.52 17.97
CA TYR A 66 -1.69 2.98 17.15
C TYR A 66 -1.17 3.84 16.01
N ALA A 67 -1.74 3.68 14.83
CA ALA A 67 -1.56 4.58 13.70
C ALA A 67 -2.92 5.18 13.35
N ASP A 68 -3.06 6.50 13.41
CA ASP A 68 -4.30 7.24 13.16
C ASP A 68 -5.49 6.72 13.98
N GLY A 69 -5.26 6.41 15.26
CA GLY A 69 -6.26 5.88 16.18
C GLY A 69 -6.55 4.38 16.06
N VAL A 70 -6.04 3.69 15.04
CA VAL A 70 -6.19 2.23 14.86
C VAL A 70 -5.01 1.50 15.50
N LYS A 71 -5.28 0.51 16.35
CA LYS A 71 -4.21 -0.33 16.95
C LYS A 71 -3.57 -1.19 15.87
N VAL A 72 -2.28 -0.97 15.61
CA VAL A 72 -1.51 -1.69 14.58
C VAL A 72 -0.60 -2.76 15.16
N GLN A 73 -0.19 -2.64 16.43
CA GLN A 73 0.66 -3.64 17.08
C GLN A 73 0.48 -3.66 18.59
N ARG A 74 0.67 -4.84 19.19
CA ARG A 74 0.83 -5.03 20.63
C ARG A 74 2.15 -5.74 20.90
N ILE A 75 3.02 -5.09 21.67
CA ILE A 75 4.37 -5.55 22.00
C ILE A 75 4.37 -5.99 23.45
N GLY A 76 4.71 -7.25 23.72
CA GLY A 76 4.95 -7.74 25.10
C GLY A 76 6.40 -7.54 25.48
N ILE A 77 6.65 -6.79 26.57
CA ILE A 77 7.95 -6.25 26.96
C ILE A 77 8.43 -6.95 28.23
N PRO A 78 9.30 -7.96 28.10
CA PRO A 78 9.90 -8.66 29.22
C PRO A 78 10.98 -7.79 29.89
N GLY A 79 11.49 -8.23 31.05
CA GLY A 79 12.50 -7.50 31.83
C GLY A 79 13.91 -7.42 31.25
N TYR A 80 14.11 -7.81 29.99
CA TYR A 80 15.37 -7.71 29.24
C TYR A 80 15.12 -6.90 27.96
N ASP A 81 16.16 -6.65 27.12
CA ASP A 81 16.13 -5.75 25.94
C ASP A 81 15.85 -6.48 24.60
N PRO A 82 14.58 -6.69 24.23
CA PRO A 82 14.18 -7.15 22.91
C PRO A 82 13.98 -5.99 21.93
N ASP A 83 14.55 -6.21 20.75
CA ASP A 83 14.35 -5.41 19.56
C ASP A 83 13.06 -5.83 18.85
N TYR A 84 12.08 -4.93 18.80
CA TYR A 84 10.82 -5.16 18.10
C TYR A 84 10.79 -4.41 16.79
N THR A 85 10.46 -5.11 15.71
CA THR A 85 10.22 -4.47 14.43
C THR A 85 8.94 -5.00 13.78
N PHE A 86 8.15 -4.10 13.23
CA PHE A 86 6.89 -4.42 12.57
C PHE A 86 6.59 -3.41 11.46
N ARG A 87 5.79 -3.82 10.48
CA ARG A 87 5.49 -3.05 9.27
C ARG A 87 4.13 -2.35 9.39
N ILE A 88 4.02 -1.16 8.81
CA ILE A 88 2.75 -0.40 8.75
C ILE A 88 2.33 -0.14 7.30
N ARG A 89 3.30 0.20 6.43
CA ARG A 89 3.18 0.31 4.95
C ARG A 89 1.99 1.15 4.46
N ARG A 90 1.76 2.29 5.10
CA ARG A 90 0.75 3.28 4.68
C ARG A 90 1.17 4.68 5.08
N ASN A 91 0.49 5.68 4.51
CA ASN A 91 0.58 7.05 4.99
C ASN A 91 -0.04 7.14 6.39
N VAL A 92 0.66 7.78 7.32
CA VAL A 92 0.23 7.91 8.71
C VAL A 92 0.34 9.38 9.11
N GLN A 93 -0.71 9.94 9.72
CA GLN A 93 -0.69 11.28 10.30
C GLN A 93 -0.06 11.25 11.70
N GLU A 94 -0.45 10.27 12.50
CA GLU A 94 -0.03 10.12 13.89
C GLU A 94 0.33 8.67 14.23
N LEU A 95 1.50 8.46 14.82
CA LEU A 95 1.81 7.26 15.59
C LEU A 95 1.70 7.53 17.08
N LYS A 96 0.98 6.66 17.80
CA LYS A 96 0.80 6.76 19.25
C LYS A 96 1.14 5.45 19.94
N LEU A 97 2.03 5.50 20.93
CA LEU A 97 2.35 4.40 21.82
C LEU A 97 1.63 4.62 23.15
N THR A 98 1.03 3.56 23.69
CA THR A 98 0.44 3.54 25.03
C THR A 98 1.01 2.38 25.83
N PHE A 99 1.21 2.59 27.13
CA PHE A 99 1.91 1.65 28.00
C PHE A 99 0.94 1.02 29.01
N GLU A 100 1.07 -0.28 29.24
CA GLU A 100 0.19 -1.07 30.12
C GLU A 100 1.00 -2.08 30.96
N GLY A 101 0.47 -2.45 32.13
CA GLY A 101 0.98 -3.52 33.00
C GLY A 101 2.10 -3.05 33.93
N THR A 102 3.21 -2.55 33.39
CA THR A 102 4.35 -2.02 34.16
C THR A 102 4.99 -0.83 33.46
N CYS A 103 5.96 -0.19 34.11
CA CYS A 103 6.80 0.79 33.42
C CYS A 103 7.78 0.08 32.48
N ALA A 104 7.88 0.58 31.25
CA ALA A 104 8.86 0.19 30.25
C ALA A 104 9.89 1.29 30.06
N ARG A 105 11.11 0.91 29.69
CA ARG A 105 12.15 1.83 29.21
C ARG A 105 12.31 1.61 27.72
N VAL A 106 11.94 2.61 26.92
CA VAL A 106 12.20 2.64 25.48
C VAL A 106 13.62 3.13 25.29
N LEU A 107 14.49 2.27 24.77
CA LEU A 107 15.90 2.53 24.55
C LEU A 107 16.15 3.14 23.18
N ASP A 108 15.40 2.70 22.17
CA ASP A 108 15.44 3.24 20.83
C ASP A 108 14.07 3.13 20.18
N TYR A 109 13.70 4.15 19.39
CA TYR A 109 12.45 4.19 18.65
C TYR A 109 12.69 4.88 17.32
N LYS A 110 12.59 4.10 16.25
CA LYS A 110 12.83 4.53 14.87
C LYS A 110 11.63 4.20 14.00
N ILE A 111 11.25 5.15 13.17
CA ILE A 111 10.21 5.02 12.17
C ILE A 111 10.91 5.14 10.83
N PHE A 112 10.95 4.02 10.10
CA PHE A 112 11.55 3.95 8.79
C PHE A 112 10.53 4.41 7.76
N THR A 113 10.78 5.60 7.23
CA THR A 113 10.17 6.08 6.00
C THR A 113 11.16 5.80 4.87
N PRO A 114 10.76 5.10 3.81
CA PRO A 114 11.64 4.88 2.68
C PRO A 114 11.91 6.23 1.99
N ALA A 115 13.11 6.41 1.45
CA ALA A 115 13.45 7.63 0.68
C ALA A 115 12.51 7.86 -0.52
N GLN A 116 11.88 6.79 -1.00
CA GLN A 116 10.77 6.80 -1.94
C GLN A 116 9.70 5.84 -1.42
N ALA A 117 8.47 6.33 -1.21
CA ALA A 117 7.30 5.47 -1.05
C ALA A 117 7.21 4.48 -2.23
N PRO A 118 6.56 3.31 -2.08
CA PRO A 118 6.37 2.38 -3.19
C PRO A 118 5.89 3.15 -4.43
N LYS A 119 6.65 3.07 -5.53
CA LYS A 119 6.40 3.84 -6.77
C LYS A 119 5.12 3.45 -7.50
N GLY A 120 4.42 2.43 -7.02
CA GLY A 120 3.15 2.00 -7.59
C GLY A 120 2.06 3.04 -7.30
N PRO A 121 1.25 3.40 -8.29
CA PRO A 121 0.04 4.19 -8.03
C PRO A 121 -0.82 3.43 -7.03
N ARG A 122 -1.43 4.15 -6.09
CA ARG A 122 -2.38 3.60 -5.13
C ARG A 122 -3.79 3.79 -5.65
N TYR A 123 -4.67 2.84 -5.37
CA TYR A 123 -6.09 3.02 -5.66
C TYR A 123 -6.64 4.26 -4.93
N SER A 124 -7.40 5.08 -5.66
CA SER A 124 -8.12 6.23 -5.13
C SER A 124 -9.58 6.15 -5.54
N ARG A 125 -10.47 6.08 -4.53
CA ARG A 125 -11.93 6.10 -4.74
C ARG A 125 -12.37 7.35 -5.50
N ASP A 126 -11.89 8.52 -5.10
CA ASP A 126 -12.24 9.79 -5.73
C ASP A 126 -11.87 9.79 -7.22
N ARG A 127 -10.65 9.36 -7.56
CA ARG A 127 -10.24 9.23 -8.97
C ARG A 127 -11.02 8.17 -9.72
N ALA A 128 -11.41 7.07 -9.07
CA ALA A 128 -12.26 6.05 -9.69
C ALA A 128 -13.63 6.60 -10.09
N MET A 129 -14.17 7.52 -9.29
CA MET A 129 -15.44 8.23 -9.59
C MET A 129 -15.28 9.29 -10.67
N GLU A 130 -14.15 10.00 -10.71
CA GLU A 130 -13.84 11.00 -11.75
C GLU A 130 -13.47 10.37 -13.10
N THR A 131 -12.87 9.19 -13.07
CA THR A 131 -12.41 8.46 -14.25
C THR A 131 -13.20 7.16 -14.37
N SER A 132 -12.63 6.02 -14.00
CA SER A 132 -13.33 4.75 -13.89
C SER A 132 -12.54 3.77 -13.02
N TRP A 133 -13.19 2.73 -12.50
CA TRP A 133 -12.47 1.64 -11.83
C TRP A 133 -11.46 0.96 -12.76
N GLY A 134 -11.80 0.81 -14.04
CA GLY A 134 -10.88 0.28 -15.04
C GLY A 134 -9.62 1.13 -15.19
N ALA A 135 -9.73 2.46 -15.12
CA ALA A 135 -8.55 3.35 -15.15
C ALA A 135 -7.64 3.15 -13.94
N GLU A 136 -8.20 3.02 -12.74
CA GLU A 136 -7.42 2.76 -11.52
C GLU A 136 -6.77 1.36 -11.54
N VAL A 137 -7.49 0.33 -12.02
CA VAL A 137 -6.93 -1.02 -12.21
C VAL A 137 -5.75 -1.00 -13.18
N LEU A 138 -5.89 -0.31 -14.32
CA LEU A 138 -4.79 -0.20 -15.29
C LEU A 138 -3.58 0.51 -14.69
N ASN A 139 -3.81 1.59 -13.94
CA ASN A 139 -2.76 2.31 -13.25
C ASN A 139 -2.01 1.38 -12.29
N LEU A 140 -2.73 0.63 -11.45
CA LEU A 140 -2.16 -0.34 -10.51
C LEU A 140 -1.29 -1.39 -11.20
N ILE A 141 -1.78 -1.95 -12.32
CA ILE A 141 -1.09 -3.01 -13.06
C ILE A 141 0.15 -2.45 -13.78
N ASP A 142 0.05 -1.30 -14.43
CA ASP A 142 1.18 -0.69 -15.13
C ASP A 142 2.31 -0.28 -14.16
N GLY A 143 1.98 0.05 -12.90
CA GLY A 143 2.97 0.32 -11.85
C GLY A 143 3.76 -0.89 -11.36
N ILE A 144 3.38 -2.11 -11.76
CA ILE A 144 4.00 -3.37 -11.33
C ILE A 144 4.35 -4.33 -12.46
N ASP A 145 3.89 -4.07 -13.70
CA ASP A 145 4.07 -4.93 -14.88
C ASP A 145 5.55 -5.29 -15.06
N ASP A 146 6.44 -4.28 -14.93
CA ASP A 146 7.89 -4.46 -15.03
C ASP A 146 8.50 -5.28 -13.87
N SER A 147 7.83 -5.37 -12.72
CA SER A 147 8.31 -6.12 -11.54
C SER A 147 7.85 -7.58 -11.51
N LEU A 148 6.90 -7.94 -12.39
CA LEU A 148 6.26 -9.26 -12.43
C LEU A 148 6.83 -10.19 -13.50
N VAL A 149 7.67 -9.64 -14.39
CA VAL A 149 8.52 -10.39 -15.31
C VAL A 149 9.92 -10.42 -14.71
N ARG A 150 10.29 -11.56 -14.11
CA ARG A 150 11.62 -11.76 -13.55
C ARG A 150 12.65 -11.92 -14.68
N ASP A 151 13.91 -11.57 -14.41
CA ASP A 151 15.02 -11.68 -15.38
C ASP A 151 15.23 -13.10 -15.93
N ASP A 152 14.69 -14.12 -15.26
CA ASP A 152 14.72 -15.53 -15.66
C ASP A 152 13.54 -15.94 -16.57
N LEU A 153 12.76 -14.97 -17.07
CA LEU A 153 11.54 -15.16 -17.87
C LEU A 153 10.43 -15.92 -17.13
N THR A 154 10.54 -16.12 -15.82
CA THR A 154 9.44 -16.66 -15.02
C THR A 154 8.39 -15.58 -14.79
N VAL A 155 7.17 -15.83 -15.26
CA VAL A 155 6.03 -14.93 -15.09
C VAL A 155 5.33 -15.30 -13.79
N ASP A 156 5.15 -14.32 -12.89
CA ASP A 156 4.43 -14.57 -11.64
C ASP A 156 2.99 -15.07 -11.94
N PRO A 157 2.51 -16.16 -11.31
CA PRO A 157 1.13 -16.63 -11.49
C PRO A 157 0.08 -15.57 -11.13
N LEU A 158 0.39 -14.58 -10.28
CA LEU A 158 -0.45 -13.42 -9.99
C LEU A 158 -0.74 -12.63 -11.26
N TYR A 159 0.28 -12.42 -12.09
CA TYR A 159 0.11 -11.78 -13.37
C TYR A 159 -0.78 -12.59 -14.30
N THR A 160 -0.50 -13.88 -14.44
CA THR A 160 -1.19 -14.74 -15.40
C THR A 160 -2.65 -14.98 -15.03
N ASN A 161 -2.94 -15.24 -13.75
CA ASN A 161 -4.25 -15.68 -13.30
C ASN A 161 -5.17 -14.52 -12.86
N VAL A 162 -4.58 -13.40 -12.41
CA VAL A 162 -5.35 -12.28 -11.86
C VAL A 162 -5.19 -11.05 -12.73
N LEU A 163 -3.96 -10.52 -12.84
CA LEU A 163 -3.75 -9.18 -13.39
C LEU A 163 -3.99 -9.12 -14.89
N ARG A 164 -3.59 -10.13 -15.67
CA ARG A 164 -3.79 -10.15 -17.12
C ARG A 164 -5.28 -10.26 -17.51
N PRO A 165 -6.08 -11.20 -16.95
CA PRO A 165 -7.53 -11.19 -17.15
C PRO A 165 -8.18 -9.88 -16.72
N LEU A 166 -7.76 -9.35 -15.56
CA LEU A 166 -8.29 -8.11 -15.01
C LEU A 166 -7.95 -6.90 -15.90
N LYS A 167 -6.71 -6.80 -16.42
CA LYS A 167 -6.24 -5.78 -17.38
C LYS A 167 -7.15 -5.74 -18.60
N LYS A 168 -7.49 -6.91 -19.17
CA LYS A 168 -8.37 -7.01 -20.33
C LYS A 168 -9.75 -6.40 -20.05
N ILE A 169 -10.39 -6.78 -18.94
CA ILE A 169 -11.72 -6.24 -18.60
C ILE A 169 -11.65 -4.75 -18.26
N ALA A 170 -10.61 -4.30 -17.55
CA ALA A 170 -10.39 -2.91 -17.20
C ALA A 170 -10.23 -2.00 -18.44
N MET A 171 -9.55 -2.47 -19.49
CA MET A 171 -9.49 -1.75 -20.77
C MET A 171 -10.87 -1.56 -21.39
N TYR A 172 -11.71 -2.60 -21.37
CA TYR A 172 -13.08 -2.50 -21.87
C TYR A 172 -13.95 -1.60 -21.00
N GLU A 173 -13.84 -1.67 -19.68
CA GLU A 173 -14.60 -0.81 -18.77
C GLU A 173 -14.26 0.66 -19.00
N ARG A 174 -12.97 1.00 -19.00
CA ARG A 174 -12.49 2.37 -19.29
C ARG A 174 -12.94 2.88 -20.66
N ALA A 175 -12.88 2.02 -21.68
CA ALA A 175 -13.34 2.39 -23.02
C ALA A 175 -14.87 2.63 -23.07
N SER A 176 -15.66 1.98 -22.20
CA SER A 176 -17.10 2.29 -22.10
C SER A 176 -17.36 3.64 -21.45
N GLU A 177 -16.55 4.00 -20.45
CA GLU A 177 -16.73 5.25 -19.72
C GLU A 177 -16.40 6.47 -20.58
N ASN A 178 -15.32 6.40 -21.36
CA ASN A 178 -14.90 7.50 -22.24
C ASN A 178 -15.94 7.84 -23.32
N GLU A 179 -16.83 6.92 -23.67
CA GLU A 179 -17.75 7.05 -24.80
C GLU A 179 -19.22 7.31 -24.38
N ARG A 180 -19.59 7.30 -23.07
CA ARG A 180 -21.02 7.25 -22.66
C ARG A 180 -21.43 8.04 -21.40
N ASN A 181 -22.71 8.38 -21.38
CA ASN A 181 -23.42 9.10 -20.31
C ASN A 181 -23.73 8.18 -19.11
N THR A 182 -22.99 8.31 -18.00
CA THR A 182 -23.28 8.05 -16.56
C THR A 182 -24.17 6.90 -16.02
N ARG A 183 -24.90 6.08 -16.78
CA ARG A 183 -25.67 4.93 -16.23
C ARG A 183 -25.78 3.74 -17.20
N SER A 184 -24.65 3.31 -17.75
CA SER A 184 -24.61 2.21 -18.72
C SER A 184 -24.64 0.85 -18.00
N LEU A 185 -25.65 0.00 -18.28
CA LEU A 185 -25.68 -1.41 -17.83
C LEU A 185 -24.39 -2.16 -18.23
N ILE A 186 -23.80 -1.79 -19.38
CA ILE A 186 -22.52 -2.33 -19.84
C ILE A 186 -21.38 -1.98 -18.89
N LYS A 187 -21.38 -0.77 -18.30
CA LYS A 187 -20.39 -0.35 -17.30
C LYS A 187 -20.52 -1.22 -16.05
N THR A 188 -21.73 -1.32 -15.52
CA THR A 188 -22.03 -2.16 -14.34
C THR A 188 -21.61 -3.61 -14.58
N LEU A 189 -21.92 -4.18 -15.74
CA LEU A 189 -21.49 -5.53 -16.12
C LEU A 189 -19.96 -5.67 -16.11
N ARG A 190 -19.23 -4.73 -16.72
CA ARG A 190 -17.76 -4.79 -16.80
C ARG A 190 -17.11 -4.58 -15.44
N ALA A 191 -17.65 -3.68 -14.62
CA ALA A 191 -17.22 -3.48 -13.23
C ALA A 191 -17.42 -4.75 -12.39
N LEU A 192 -18.60 -5.37 -12.48
CA LEU A 192 -18.90 -6.62 -11.78
C LEU A 192 -18.01 -7.78 -12.26
N LYS A 193 -17.66 -7.85 -13.55
CA LYS A 193 -16.68 -8.82 -14.06
C LYS A 193 -15.28 -8.61 -13.49
N MET A 194 -14.85 -7.37 -13.27
CA MET A 194 -13.61 -7.10 -12.54
C MET A 194 -13.70 -7.57 -11.09
N ALA A 195 -14.79 -7.24 -10.40
CA ALA A 195 -15.05 -7.68 -9.03
C ALA A 195 -15.06 -9.21 -8.90
N GLU A 196 -15.65 -9.92 -9.86
CA GLU A 196 -15.64 -11.38 -9.92
C GLU A 196 -14.21 -11.95 -9.99
N ILE A 197 -13.37 -11.45 -10.89
CA ILE A 197 -11.97 -11.89 -11.02
C ILE A 197 -11.23 -11.71 -9.69
N ILE A 198 -11.39 -10.56 -9.04
CA ILE A 198 -10.74 -10.26 -7.76
C ILE A 198 -11.27 -11.20 -6.66
N ARG A 199 -12.58 -11.42 -6.59
CA ARG A 199 -13.21 -12.34 -5.64
C ARG A 199 -12.68 -13.77 -5.80
N ASP A 200 -12.69 -14.29 -7.03
CA ASP A 200 -12.37 -15.69 -7.31
C ASP A 200 -10.91 -16.02 -7.03
N ASN A 201 -10.05 -15.00 -7.05
CA ASN A 201 -8.62 -15.12 -6.77
C ASN A 201 -8.23 -14.69 -5.33
N ARG A 202 -9.21 -14.41 -4.45
CA ARG A 202 -8.95 -13.89 -3.09
C ARG A 202 -8.02 -14.79 -2.27
N THR A 203 -8.24 -16.11 -2.27
CA THR A 203 -7.40 -17.07 -1.55
C THR A 203 -5.96 -17.02 -2.04
N TYR A 204 -5.75 -16.96 -3.36
CA TYR A 204 -4.43 -16.87 -3.94
C TYR A 204 -3.72 -15.55 -3.56
N MET A 205 -4.43 -14.42 -3.63
CA MET A 205 -3.90 -13.12 -3.24
C MET A 205 -3.55 -13.07 -1.74
N PHE A 206 -4.34 -13.70 -0.86
CA PHE A 206 -4.02 -13.82 0.56
C PHE A 206 -2.78 -14.65 0.82
N ASN A 207 -2.55 -15.74 0.10
CA ASN A 207 -1.29 -16.50 0.19
C ASN A 207 -0.07 -15.66 -0.22
N LYS A 208 -0.23 -14.71 -1.15
CA LYS A 208 0.83 -13.74 -1.51
C LYS A 208 1.07 -12.70 -0.41
N LEU A 209 0.04 -12.29 0.33
CA LEU A 209 0.20 -11.43 1.52
C LEU A 209 1.06 -12.07 2.60
N GLU A 210 0.88 -13.37 2.86
CA GLU A 210 1.68 -14.10 3.86
C GLU A 210 3.18 -14.06 3.55
N ASN A 211 3.54 -14.03 2.26
CA ASN A 211 4.91 -13.93 1.78
C ASN A 211 5.41 -12.48 1.65
N SER A 212 4.60 -11.48 2.06
CA SER A 212 4.89 -10.04 1.94
C SER A 212 5.14 -9.54 0.52
N GLU A 213 4.76 -10.30 -0.51
CA GLU A 213 4.87 -9.92 -1.92
C GLU A 213 3.60 -9.17 -2.35
N HIS A 214 3.76 -8.01 -3.00
CA HIS A 214 2.66 -7.23 -3.60
C HIS A 214 1.50 -6.85 -2.65
N GLU A 215 1.78 -6.68 -1.35
CA GLU A 215 0.77 -6.38 -0.32
C GLU A 215 -0.12 -5.17 -0.65
N TYR A 216 0.50 -4.08 -1.12
CA TYR A 216 -0.20 -2.85 -1.46
C TYR A 216 -1.17 -3.06 -2.63
N LEU A 217 -0.77 -3.83 -3.64
CA LEU A 217 -1.61 -4.17 -4.79
C LEU A 217 -2.79 -5.03 -4.36
N VAL A 218 -2.55 -6.07 -3.56
CA VAL A 218 -3.63 -6.94 -3.07
C VAL A 218 -4.65 -6.13 -2.27
N ALA A 219 -4.18 -5.24 -1.38
CA ALA A 219 -5.06 -4.35 -0.62
C ALA A 219 -5.88 -3.42 -1.53
N ASP A 220 -5.27 -2.88 -2.59
CA ASP A 220 -5.94 -1.98 -3.53
C ASP A 220 -6.96 -2.71 -4.41
N LEU A 221 -6.64 -3.92 -4.88
CA LEU A 221 -7.58 -4.78 -5.61
C LEU A 221 -8.80 -5.13 -4.74
N LEU A 222 -8.57 -5.47 -3.47
CA LEU A 222 -9.67 -5.73 -2.54
C LEU A 222 -10.50 -4.48 -2.26
N SER A 223 -9.88 -3.31 -2.20
CA SER A 223 -10.59 -2.03 -2.04
C SER A 223 -11.46 -1.71 -3.26
N ILE A 224 -10.96 -1.97 -4.47
CA ILE A 224 -11.73 -1.83 -5.72
C ILE A 224 -12.93 -2.78 -5.72
N LEU A 225 -12.75 -4.03 -5.27
CA LEU A 225 -13.85 -4.99 -5.15
C LEU A 225 -14.97 -4.44 -4.26
N GLU A 226 -14.65 -3.99 -3.05
CA GLU A 226 -15.67 -3.46 -2.13
C GLU A 226 -16.34 -2.20 -2.70
N ASP A 227 -15.58 -1.29 -3.32
CA ASP A 227 -16.14 -0.07 -3.90
C ASP A 227 -17.08 -0.34 -5.07
N VAL A 228 -16.75 -1.30 -5.95
CA VAL A 228 -17.65 -1.74 -7.03
C VAL A 228 -18.94 -2.33 -6.46
N LEU A 229 -18.86 -3.17 -5.42
CA LEU A 229 -20.04 -3.80 -4.82
C LEU A 229 -20.94 -2.77 -4.14
N GLU A 230 -20.36 -1.81 -3.42
CA GLU A 230 -21.09 -0.72 -2.77
C GLU A 230 -21.82 0.15 -3.81
N HIS A 231 -21.17 0.52 -4.91
CA HIS A 231 -21.77 1.37 -5.94
C HIS A 231 -22.79 0.68 -6.84
N THR A 232 -22.68 -0.63 -7.00
CA THR A 232 -23.62 -1.42 -7.79
C THR A 232 -24.76 -2.01 -6.97
N ASP A 233 -24.71 -1.88 -5.64
CA ASP A 233 -25.64 -2.51 -4.68
C ASP A 233 -25.74 -4.04 -4.87
N VAL A 234 -24.61 -4.67 -5.21
CA VAL A 234 -24.51 -6.11 -5.42
C VAL A 234 -23.78 -6.77 -4.27
N LYS A 235 -24.40 -7.77 -3.65
CA LYS A 235 -23.75 -8.58 -2.62
C LYS A 235 -22.70 -9.50 -3.25
N GLN A 236 -21.59 -9.72 -2.55
CA GLN A 236 -20.46 -10.52 -3.06
C GLN A 236 -20.85 -11.93 -3.53
N ASN A 237 -21.81 -12.58 -2.86
CA ASN A 237 -22.31 -13.90 -3.22
C ASN A 237 -23.30 -13.90 -4.41
N ARG A 238 -23.76 -12.72 -4.86
CA ARG A 238 -24.71 -12.55 -5.97
C ARG A 238 -24.08 -11.95 -7.23
N ILE A 239 -22.76 -11.73 -7.24
CA ILE A 239 -22.06 -11.18 -8.40
C ILE A 239 -22.33 -12.01 -9.67
N GLY A 240 -22.18 -13.34 -9.59
CA GLY A 240 -22.35 -14.22 -10.76
C GLY A 240 -23.79 -14.23 -11.28
N GLU A 241 -24.78 -14.24 -10.39
CA GLU A 241 -26.21 -14.12 -10.76
C GLU A 241 -26.48 -12.80 -11.48
N THR A 242 -25.93 -11.71 -10.95
CA THR A 242 -26.15 -10.36 -11.49
C THR A 242 -25.44 -10.16 -12.82
N ILE A 243 -24.22 -10.69 -12.99
CA ILE A 243 -23.51 -10.71 -14.27
C ILE A 243 -24.35 -11.42 -15.32
N LYS A 244 -24.85 -12.62 -15.02
CA LYS A 244 -25.67 -13.39 -15.96
C LYS A 244 -26.94 -12.64 -16.37
N PHE A 245 -27.64 -12.07 -15.41
CA PHE A 245 -28.81 -11.23 -15.67
C PHE A 245 -28.49 -10.05 -16.60
N LEU A 246 -27.41 -9.31 -16.32
CA LEU A 246 -26.99 -8.18 -17.15
C LEU A 246 -26.54 -8.60 -18.55
N GLU A 247 -25.94 -9.78 -18.71
CA GLU A 247 -25.58 -10.32 -20.03
C GLU A 247 -26.81 -10.65 -20.87
N GLU A 248 -27.86 -11.20 -20.24
CA GLU A 248 -29.14 -11.50 -20.89
C GLU A 248 -29.84 -10.20 -21.33
N GLU A 249 -29.97 -9.22 -20.43
CA GLU A 249 -30.59 -7.91 -20.71
C GLU A 249 -29.87 -7.10 -21.80
N LEU A 250 -28.55 -7.28 -21.96
CA LEU A 250 -27.77 -6.57 -22.98
C LEU A 250 -27.72 -7.30 -24.33
N ALA A 251 -28.21 -8.54 -24.39
CA ALA A 251 -28.30 -9.32 -25.62
C ALA A 251 -29.62 -9.08 -26.38
N GLU A 252 -30.63 -8.51 -25.70
CA GLU A 252 -31.91 -8.06 -26.28
C GLU A 252 -31.80 -6.67 -26.94
#